data_AF-A0A9P6JI59-F1
#
_entry.id   AF-A0A9P6JI59-F1
#
_cell.length_a   1.000
_cell.length_b   1.000
_cell.length_c   1.000
_cell.angle_alpha   90.00
_cell.angle_beta   90.00
_cell.angle_gamma   90.00
#
_symmetry.space_group_name_H-M   'P 1'
#
loop_
_entity.id
_entity.type
_entity.pdbx_description
1 polymer ?
#
loop_
_entity_poly.entity_id
_entity_poly.type
_entity_poly.pdbx_seq_one_letter_code
_entity_poly.pdbx_strand_id
1 'polypeptide(L)'
;MRMAGVSLFQGASNVSIGGNSSFNIYYGSMGSGAWLTFVDAAGRTYPVPEYLTWSYHTFLEAINFMLHQDNEVAETQRSLINKGMYDLCIDQGTNIIPINGQESWSKVERDTKIVMRIPIWQTPEEIDSKKTYRCPLPNCNLWNEDPSMGASSTIGCQGCNSRFQVSALLEGKQQEISIPPCSPNEISDTPFLRNFHVQSVSTVTEHTRLGSMLFRRFYKSNSHTNLTYTVEHDKKAIQLTPEGHPKMHVYLAKLGKSLGRRFKHTGNLADIASAIEYCQQAIQLTPEGHSYIPLHLNDLGYSFRLRFEQTGDLADVARTIEYYQKAIQLIPEDDYKIPLYLHDMVQALQLRFKRTGNLADLVSAIEHNQKVIELIWEDHPDMPVRLNNMGSLLEQSFEKTGNSSDRAYAIECYQRALRLTRNTHWRFNKILDRLLHLQDIDDEITTEDAT
;
A
#
# COMPACT_ATOMS: atom_id res chain seq x y z
N MET A 1 -13.50 -18.02 -49.66
CA MET A 1 -12.47 -18.09 -48.60
C MET A 1 -13.16 -17.96 -47.26
N ARG A 2 -13.36 -19.10 -46.58
CA ARG A 2 -13.84 -19.23 -45.20
C ARG A 2 -12.64 -19.58 -44.30
N MET A 3 -12.73 -19.19 -43.03
CA MET A 3 -12.13 -19.74 -41.78
C MET A 3 -11.55 -18.60 -40.94
N ALA A 4 -11.72 -18.54 -39.63
CA ALA A 4 -12.57 -19.26 -38.67
C ALA A 4 -12.60 -18.41 -37.39
N GLY A 5 -13.67 -18.52 -36.61
CA GLY A 5 -13.80 -17.78 -35.35
C GLY A 5 -12.81 -18.25 -34.29
N VAL A 6 -12.52 -17.37 -33.33
CA VAL A 6 -11.95 -17.77 -32.05
C VAL A 6 -12.90 -17.30 -30.94
N SER A 7 -13.58 -18.32 -30.43
CA SER A 7 -14.34 -18.42 -29.19
C SER A 7 -13.87 -17.50 -28.05
N LEU A 8 -14.83 -16.81 -27.45
CA LEU A 8 -14.83 -16.43 -26.04
C LEU A 8 -14.41 -17.64 -25.18
N PHE A 9 -13.41 -17.47 -24.32
CA PHE A 9 -13.23 -18.32 -23.15
C PHE A 9 -13.28 -17.44 -21.90
N GLN A 10 -14.41 -17.57 -21.21
CA GLN A 10 -14.63 -17.11 -19.85
C GLN A 10 -13.63 -17.77 -18.91
N GLY A 11 -13.07 -16.98 -18.01
CA GLY A 11 -12.23 -17.45 -16.91
C GLY A 11 -12.16 -16.41 -15.78
N ALA A 12 -13.28 -15.76 -15.48
CA ALA A 12 -13.39 -14.89 -14.31
C ALA A 12 -13.32 -15.76 -13.05
N SER A 13 -12.26 -15.59 -12.25
CA SER A 13 -12.24 -16.06 -10.87
C SER A 13 -12.47 -14.86 -9.95
N ASN A 14 -13.74 -14.59 -9.64
CA ASN A 14 -14.12 -13.65 -8.60
C ASN A 14 -13.67 -14.19 -7.23
N VAL A 15 -12.92 -13.39 -6.47
CA VAL A 15 -12.71 -13.63 -5.03
C VAL A 15 -13.05 -12.33 -4.31
N SER A 16 -14.15 -12.39 -3.56
CA SER A 16 -14.64 -11.35 -2.65
C SER A 16 -14.34 -11.79 -1.22
N ILE A 17 -13.61 -10.99 -0.44
CA ILE A 17 -13.49 -11.15 1.01
C ILE A 17 -13.66 -9.76 1.62
N GLY A 18 -14.55 -9.66 2.62
CA GLY A 18 -15.10 -8.41 3.13
C GLY A 18 -14.17 -7.64 4.07
N GLY A 19 -14.39 -6.32 4.16
CA GLY A 19 -13.78 -5.47 5.19
C GLY A 19 -12.98 -4.27 4.69
N ASN A 20 -13.61 -3.36 3.92
CA ASN A 20 -13.30 -1.92 3.81
C ASN A 20 -11.84 -1.41 3.66
N SER A 21 -10.91 -2.19 3.10
CA SER A 21 -9.66 -1.67 2.50
C SER A 21 -9.18 -2.60 1.38
N SER A 22 -9.48 -2.29 0.12
CA SER A 22 -9.01 -3.09 -1.02
C SER A 22 -7.78 -2.45 -1.67
N PHE A 23 -6.67 -3.19 -1.71
CA PHE A 23 -5.62 -3.01 -2.71
C PHE A 23 -5.79 -4.14 -3.73
N ASN A 24 -6.26 -3.82 -4.93
CA ASN A 24 -6.28 -4.77 -6.04
C ASN A 24 -5.04 -4.51 -6.91
N ILE A 25 -4.21 -5.53 -7.08
CA ILE A 25 -3.28 -5.62 -8.19
C ILE A 25 -3.80 -6.75 -9.07
N TYR A 26 -4.20 -6.41 -10.30
CA TYR A 26 -4.49 -7.41 -11.34
C TYR A 26 -3.73 -7.08 -12.62
N TYR A 27 -2.69 -7.89 -12.85
CA TYR A 27 -2.36 -8.59 -14.09
C TYR A 27 -2.93 -8.05 -15.40
N GLY A 28 -2.24 -7.06 -15.99
CA GLY A 28 -2.29 -6.84 -17.42
C GLY A 28 -1.42 -7.86 -18.14
N SER A 29 -1.95 -8.51 -19.17
CA SER A 29 -1.17 -9.29 -20.13
C SER A 29 -0.16 -8.36 -20.84
N MET A 30 1.04 -8.23 -20.28
CA MET A 30 2.14 -7.56 -20.95
C MET A 30 3.02 -8.60 -21.62
N GLY A 31 2.82 -8.78 -22.93
CA GLY A 31 3.93 -9.26 -23.76
C GLY A 31 5.06 -8.24 -23.68
N SER A 32 6.23 -8.66 -23.19
CA SER A 32 7.55 -7.99 -23.24
C SER A 32 8.05 -7.07 -22.10
N GLY A 33 7.36 -6.94 -20.96
CA GLY A 33 7.77 -6.00 -19.87
C GLY A 33 8.22 -6.60 -18.52
N ALA A 34 8.04 -7.89 -18.27
CA ALA A 34 8.44 -8.51 -17.00
C ALA A 34 9.94 -8.82 -17.00
N TRP A 35 10.64 -8.55 -15.90
CA TRP A 35 12.04 -8.96 -15.73
C TRP A 35 12.13 -10.37 -15.15
N LEU A 36 11.22 -10.72 -14.24
CA LEU A 36 11.13 -12.04 -13.61
C LEU A 36 9.67 -12.46 -13.44
N THR A 37 9.47 -13.76 -13.24
CA THR A 37 8.17 -14.34 -12.91
C THR A 37 8.24 -14.93 -11.51
N PHE A 38 7.53 -14.36 -10.54
CA PHE A 38 7.41 -14.92 -9.19
C PHE A 38 6.21 -15.88 -9.13
N VAL A 39 6.35 -17.03 -8.47
CA VAL A 39 5.27 -17.97 -8.21
C VAL A 39 5.19 -18.17 -6.71
N ASP A 40 4.02 -17.88 -6.14
CA ASP A 40 3.81 -18.04 -4.72
C ASP A 40 3.64 -19.52 -4.33
N ALA A 41 3.61 -19.80 -3.03
CA ALA A 41 3.49 -21.17 -2.55
C ALA A 41 2.13 -21.80 -2.91
N ALA A 42 1.11 -21.03 -3.31
CA ALA A 42 -0.15 -21.58 -3.81
C ALA A 42 -0.13 -21.85 -5.33
N GLY A 43 1.01 -21.62 -6.00
CA GLY A 43 1.17 -21.77 -7.44
C GLY A 43 0.64 -20.60 -8.26
N ARG A 44 0.32 -19.45 -7.63
CA ARG A 44 -0.11 -18.24 -8.34
C ARG A 44 1.12 -17.51 -8.88
N THR A 45 1.05 -17.05 -10.12
CA THR A 45 2.17 -16.45 -10.85
C THR A 45 2.02 -14.94 -10.92
N TYR A 46 3.06 -14.18 -10.59
CA TYR A 46 3.17 -12.72 -10.48
C TYR A 46 4.32 -12.22 -11.39
N PRO A 47 4.09 -11.37 -12.41
CA PRO A 47 5.18 -10.74 -13.15
C PRO A 47 5.85 -9.67 -12.27
N VAL A 48 7.17 -9.65 -12.26
CA VAL A 48 7.97 -8.72 -11.45
C VAL A 48 8.80 -7.82 -12.38
N PRO A 49 8.55 -6.49 -12.37
CA PRO A 49 9.35 -5.52 -13.12
C PRO A 49 10.80 -5.42 -12.62
N GLU A 50 11.73 -5.05 -13.52
CA GLU A 50 13.18 -4.95 -13.24
C GLU A 50 13.51 -4.03 -12.07
N TYR A 51 12.80 -2.90 -11.95
CA TYR A 51 13.03 -1.92 -10.88
C TYR A 51 12.66 -2.45 -9.48
N LEU A 52 11.92 -3.56 -9.38
CA LEU A 52 11.62 -4.24 -8.11
C LEU A 52 12.60 -5.39 -7.81
N THR A 53 13.53 -5.68 -8.72
CA THR A 53 14.45 -6.83 -8.62
C THR A 53 15.90 -6.42 -8.39
N TRP A 54 16.18 -5.13 -8.18
CA TRP A 54 17.54 -4.59 -8.02
C TRP A 54 18.29 -5.13 -6.79
N SER A 55 17.58 -5.57 -5.75
CA SER A 55 18.15 -6.28 -4.61
C SER A 55 17.22 -7.38 -4.12
N TYR A 56 17.78 -8.39 -3.44
CA TYR A 56 17.02 -9.43 -2.78
C TYR A 56 16.03 -8.85 -1.77
N HIS A 57 16.45 -7.82 -1.03
CA HIS A 57 15.59 -7.15 -0.06
C HIS A 57 14.38 -6.47 -0.73
N THR A 58 14.61 -5.73 -1.80
CA THR A 58 13.53 -5.04 -2.53
C THR A 58 12.61 -6.02 -3.22
N PHE A 59 13.14 -7.13 -3.73
CA PHE A 59 12.32 -8.22 -4.23
C PHE A 59 11.43 -8.82 -3.12
N LEU A 60 11.98 -9.04 -1.93
CA LEU A 60 11.19 -9.52 -0.77
C LEU A 60 10.10 -8.53 -0.37
N GLU A 61 10.39 -7.23 -0.37
CA GLU A 61 9.38 -6.19 -0.13
C GLU A 61 8.31 -6.19 -1.22
N ALA A 62 8.72 -6.36 -2.48
CA ALA A 62 7.82 -6.45 -3.62
C ALA A 62 6.90 -7.67 -3.54
N ILE A 63 7.39 -8.88 -3.23
CA ILE A 63 6.52 -10.06 -3.08
C ILE A 63 5.61 -9.95 -1.85
N ASN A 64 6.09 -9.37 -0.75
CA ASN A 64 5.30 -9.14 0.46
C ASN A 64 4.15 -8.16 0.20
N PHE A 65 4.38 -7.18 -0.68
CA PHE A 65 3.35 -6.33 -1.27
C PHE A 65 2.45 -7.16 -2.20
N MET A 66 2.97 -7.74 -3.29
CA MET A 66 2.20 -8.47 -4.31
C MET A 66 1.29 -9.59 -3.77
N LEU A 67 1.62 -10.23 -2.64
CA LEU A 67 0.75 -11.17 -1.92
C LEU A 67 -0.43 -10.45 -1.23
N HIS A 68 -1.12 -9.52 -1.90
CA HIS A 68 -2.11 -8.60 -1.31
C HIS A 68 -3.50 -9.16 -1.06
N GLN A 69 -3.86 -10.35 -1.57
CA GLN A 69 -5.23 -10.84 -1.44
C GLN A 69 -5.66 -10.97 0.03
N ASP A 70 -6.89 -10.55 0.35
CA ASP A 70 -7.53 -10.72 1.67
C ASP A 70 -7.93 -12.19 1.90
N ASN A 71 -7.07 -13.15 1.56
CA ASN A 71 -7.30 -14.56 1.83
C ASN A 71 -6.28 -15.10 2.84
N GLU A 72 -6.74 -16.04 3.66
CA GLU A 72 -5.95 -16.67 4.74
C GLU A 72 -4.62 -17.23 4.21
N VAL A 73 -4.61 -17.70 2.96
CA VAL A 73 -3.44 -18.23 2.24
C VAL A 73 -2.37 -17.17 1.98
N ALA A 74 -2.74 -15.97 1.50
CA ALA A 74 -1.81 -14.88 1.27
C ALA A 74 -1.34 -14.25 2.58
N GLU A 75 -2.24 -14.09 3.57
CA GLU A 75 -1.87 -13.66 4.92
C GLU A 75 -0.82 -14.56 5.58
N THR A 76 -1.04 -15.86 5.46
CA THR A 76 -0.11 -16.88 5.96
C THR A 76 1.23 -16.79 5.26
N GLN A 77 1.25 -16.67 3.92
CA GLN A 77 2.50 -16.53 3.17
C GLN A 77 3.25 -15.24 3.53
N ARG A 78 2.56 -14.11 3.69
CA ARG A 78 3.17 -12.86 4.20
C ARG A 78 3.74 -13.03 5.60
N SER A 79 3.01 -13.72 6.49
CA SER A 79 3.48 -14.05 7.85
C SER A 79 4.76 -14.89 7.81
N LEU A 80 4.80 -15.91 6.94
CA LEU A 80 5.98 -16.76 6.73
C LEU A 80 7.17 -15.96 6.16
N ILE A 81 6.95 -15.07 5.19
CA ILE A 81 7.99 -14.17 4.65
C ILE A 81 8.55 -13.28 5.75
N ASN A 82 7.70 -12.64 6.54
CA ASN A 82 8.12 -11.77 7.64
C ASN A 82 8.87 -12.52 8.76
N LYS A 83 8.61 -13.83 8.92
CA LYS A 83 9.31 -14.71 9.87
C LYS A 83 10.56 -15.38 9.29
N GLY A 84 10.87 -15.20 8.00
CA GLY A 84 11.97 -15.90 7.34
C GLY A 84 11.75 -17.41 7.18
N MET A 85 10.49 -17.85 7.19
CA MET A 85 10.07 -19.25 7.14
C MET A 85 9.56 -19.63 5.75
N TYR A 86 10.39 -19.44 4.73
CA TYR A 86 10.09 -19.72 3.34
C TYR A 86 11.40 -20.04 2.60
N ASP A 87 11.29 -20.78 1.50
CA ASP A 87 12.40 -21.00 0.57
C ASP A 87 12.05 -20.36 -0.77
N LEU A 88 13.00 -19.65 -1.37
CA LEU A 88 12.91 -19.18 -2.75
C LEU A 88 13.84 -20.00 -3.61
N CYS A 89 13.38 -20.38 -4.80
CA CYS A 89 14.20 -21.11 -5.76
C CYS A 89 13.92 -20.67 -7.19
N ILE A 90 14.94 -20.72 -8.03
CA ILE A 90 14.78 -20.62 -9.48
C ILE A 90 14.25 -21.95 -10.01
N ASP A 91 13.15 -21.92 -10.73
CA ASP A 91 12.54 -23.07 -11.39
C ASP A 91 12.95 -23.12 -12.86
N GLN A 92 13.91 -24.00 -13.17
CA GLN A 92 14.34 -24.35 -14.54
C GLN A 92 13.74 -25.70 -14.98
N GLY A 93 12.58 -26.10 -14.43
CA GLY A 93 11.94 -27.38 -14.73
C GLY A 93 12.50 -28.53 -13.88
N THR A 94 13.49 -29.27 -14.38
CA THR A 94 14.07 -30.42 -13.66
C THR A 94 15.14 -30.04 -12.64
N ASN A 95 15.65 -28.81 -12.71
CA ASN A 95 16.67 -28.30 -11.79
C ASN A 95 16.10 -27.12 -10.98
N ILE A 96 16.24 -27.20 -9.66
CA ILE A 96 15.72 -26.20 -8.72
C ILE A 96 16.90 -25.62 -7.97
N ILE A 97 17.18 -24.33 -8.19
CA ILE A 97 18.34 -23.65 -7.63
C ILE A 97 17.89 -22.78 -6.44
N PRO A 98 18.33 -23.04 -5.20
CA PRO A 98 17.92 -22.25 -4.04
C PRO A 98 18.52 -20.84 -4.06
N ILE A 99 17.74 -19.86 -3.60
CA ILE A 99 18.13 -18.45 -3.47
C ILE A 99 18.28 -18.12 -1.98
N ASN A 100 19.52 -18.02 -1.52
CA ASN A 100 19.87 -17.75 -0.12
C ASN A 100 20.50 -16.36 0.02
N GLY A 101 19.66 -15.31 -0.01
CA GLY A 101 20.13 -13.94 0.17
C GLY A 101 20.75 -13.31 -1.08
N GLN A 102 21.46 -12.20 -0.87
CA GLN A 102 21.92 -11.31 -1.95
C GLN A 102 22.95 -11.95 -2.91
N GLU A 103 23.80 -12.86 -2.42
CA GLU A 103 24.85 -13.50 -3.22
C GLU A 103 24.27 -14.52 -4.24
N SER A 104 23.22 -15.24 -3.87
CA SER A 104 22.47 -16.07 -4.81
C SER A 104 21.61 -15.20 -5.75
N TRP A 105 21.12 -14.06 -5.25
CA TRP A 105 20.29 -13.13 -6.02
C TRP A 105 21.03 -12.50 -7.20
N SER A 106 22.32 -12.19 -7.06
CA SER A 106 23.11 -11.60 -8.15
C SER A 106 23.31 -12.53 -9.36
N LYS A 107 22.92 -13.80 -9.26
CA LYS A 107 22.97 -14.81 -10.32
C LYS A 107 21.62 -15.00 -11.02
N VAL A 108 20.59 -14.26 -10.62
CA VAL A 108 19.25 -14.32 -11.20
C VAL A 108 19.24 -13.52 -12.51
N GLU A 109 18.95 -14.20 -13.62
CA GLU A 109 18.88 -13.59 -14.95
C GLU A 109 17.46 -13.17 -15.33
N ARG A 110 17.33 -12.32 -16.35
CA ARG A 110 16.03 -11.92 -16.91
C ARG A 110 15.22 -13.15 -17.36
N ASP A 111 13.91 -13.03 -17.30
CA ASP A 111 12.91 -14.05 -17.66
C ASP A 111 12.97 -15.32 -16.79
N THR A 112 13.68 -15.26 -15.66
CA THR A 112 13.74 -16.36 -14.70
C THR A 112 12.44 -16.49 -13.90
N LYS A 113 12.01 -17.73 -13.68
CA LYS A 113 10.89 -18.07 -12.81
C LYS A 113 11.38 -18.35 -11.38
N ILE A 114 10.98 -17.52 -10.43
CA ILE A 114 11.27 -17.70 -9.00
C ILE A 114 10.04 -18.29 -8.33
N VAL A 115 10.22 -19.33 -7.55
CA VAL A 115 9.16 -20.07 -6.89
C VAL A 115 9.35 -20.03 -5.38
N MET A 116 8.29 -19.68 -4.66
CA MET A 116 8.24 -19.74 -3.20
C MET A 116 7.75 -21.10 -2.74
N ARG A 117 8.42 -21.66 -1.74
CA ARG A 117 8.06 -22.93 -1.11
C ARG A 117 7.94 -22.75 0.39
N ILE A 118 7.01 -23.48 0.98
CA ILE A 118 6.80 -23.51 2.43
C ILE A 118 7.54 -24.71 3.00
N PRO A 119 8.50 -24.52 3.92
CA PRO A 119 9.12 -25.63 4.62
C PRO A 119 8.07 -26.33 5.49
N ILE A 120 7.95 -27.65 5.33
CA ILE A 120 7.05 -28.44 6.16
C ILE A 120 7.71 -28.72 7.51
N TRP A 121 6.96 -28.57 8.59
CA TRP A 121 7.41 -28.86 9.96
C TRP A 121 6.94 -30.25 10.40
N GLN A 122 7.86 -31.08 10.86
CA GLN A 122 7.54 -32.34 11.54
C GLN A 122 7.27 -32.03 13.02
N THR A 123 6.14 -32.48 13.56
CA THR A 123 5.92 -32.39 15.01
C THR A 123 6.74 -33.46 15.74
N PRO A 124 7.37 -33.14 16.89
CA PRO A 124 7.87 -34.14 17.81
C PRO A 124 6.71 -35.01 18.31
N GLU A 125 6.95 -36.31 18.40
CA GLU A 125 5.97 -37.40 18.59
C GLU A 125 5.01 -37.25 19.77
N GLU A 126 3.76 -37.72 19.59
CA GLU A 126 3.02 -38.43 20.64
C GLU A 126 2.27 -39.63 20.02
N ILE A 127 2.81 -40.83 20.27
CA ILE A 127 2.10 -42.11 20.46
C ILE A 127 1.06 -42.48 19.39
N ASP A 128 1.46 -42.53 18.12
CA ASP A 128 1.11 -43.61 17.19
C ASP A 128 1.92 -43.42 15.89
N SER A 129 2.22 -44.50 15.19
CA SER A 129 3.18 -44.60 14.07
C SER A 129 2.86 -43.81 12.78
N LYS A 130 2.18 -42.65 12.85
CA LYS A 130 1.92 -41.76 11.71
C LYS A 130 2.59 -40.40 11.93
N LYS A 131 3.58 -40.09 11.08
CA LYS A 131 4.09 -38.72 10.93
C LYS A 131 2.92 -37.80 10.60
N THR A 132 2.67 -36.79 11.44
CA THR A 132 1.64 -35.79 11.19
C THR A 132 2.31 -34.48 10.80
N TYR A 133 1.85 -33.89 9.70
CA TYR A 133 2.31 -32.59 9.20
C TYR A 133 1.21 -31.55 9.48
N ARG A 134 1.57 -30.25 9.63
CA ARG A 134 0.61 -29.18 9.97
C ARG A 134 0.44 -28.14 8.88
N CYS A 135 -0.81 -27.68 8.68
CA CYS A 135 -1.11 -26.68 7.65
C CYS A 135 -0.49 -25.36 8.06
N PRO A 136 0.10 -24.62 7.12
CA PRO A 136 0.54 -23.28 7.42
C PRO A 136 -0.66 -22.36 7.77
N LEU A 137 -1.90 -22.71 7.38
CA LEU A 137 -3.09 -21.94 7.74
C LEU A 137 -3.44 -22.09 9.24
N PRO A 138 -3.71 -20.98 9.96
CA PRO A 138 -3.98 -20.98 11.41
C PRO A 138 -5.11 -21.90 11.87
N ASN A 139 -6.09 -22.19 10.99
CA ASN A 139 -7.29 -22.96 11.33
C ASN A 139 -7.37 -24.36 10.66
N CYS A 140 -6.34 -24.82 9.91
CA CYS A 140 -6.31 -26.18 9.32
C CYS A 140 -5.33 -27.07 10.12
N ASN A 141 -5.82 -27.96 10.96
CA ASN A 141 -4.98 -28.88 11.76
C ASN A 141 -4.75 -30.26 11.11
N LEU A 142 -5.03 -30.43 9.81
CA LEU A 142 -5.03 -31.74 9.15
C LEU A 142 -4.14 -31.75 7.90
N TRP A 143 -2.92 -32.27 8.01
CA TRP A 143 -2.34 -33.00 6.87
C TRP A 143 -2.57 -34.47 7.12
N ASN A 144 -3.34 -35.07 6.24
CA ASN A 144 -3.32 -36.50 6.06
C ASN A 144 -2.65 -36.72 4.71
N GLU A 145 -1.33 -36.91 4.74
CA GLU A 145 -0.52 -37.78 3.86
C GLU A 145 0.96 -37.38 3.91
N ASP A 146 1.82 -38.40 3.75
CA ASP A 146 3.28 -38.24 3.70
C ASP A 146 3.67 -37.51 2.39
N PRO A 147 4.37 -36.35 2.45
CA PRO A 147 4.99 -35.71 1.30
C PRO A 147 5.95 -36.70 0.65
N SER A 148 5.49 -37.49 -0.31
CA SER A 148 6.42 -38.24 -1.15
C SER A 148 7.35 -37.23 -1.79
N MET A 149 8.64 -37.35 -1.45
CA MET A 149 9.71 -36.39 -1.72
C MET A 149 10.01 -36.31 -3.22
N GLY A 150 9.12 -35.68 -3.98
CA GLY A 150 9.42 -35.17 -5.31
C GLY A 150 9.87 -33.72 -5.19
N ALA A 151 10.92 -33.34 -5.90
CA ALA A 151 11.43 -31.97 -5.95
C ALA A 151 10.39 -30.93 -6.46
N SER A 152 9.21 -31.37 -6.91
CA SER A 152 8.09 -30.56 -7.42
C SER A 152 6.75 -30.91 -6.73
N SER A 153 6.74 -31.33 -5.46
CA SER A 153 5.49 -31.72 -4.80
C SER A 153 4.65 -30.49 -4.41
N THR A 154 3.48 -30.37 -5.07
CA THR A 154 2.37 -29.55 -4.59
C THR A 154 1.47 -30.47 -3.76
N ILE A 155 1.15 -30.09 -2.53
CA ILE A 155 0.36 -30.91 -1.60
C ILE A 155 -0.91 -30.17 -1.20
N GLY A 156 -2.04 -30.88 -1.13
CA GLY A 156 -3.32 -30.34 -0.66
C GLY A 156 -3.57 -30.58 0.83
N CYS A 157 -4.07 -29.58 1.58
CA CYS A 157 -4.65 -29.80 2.92
C CYS A 157 -5.99 -30.52 2.73
N GLN A 158 -6.17 -31.70 3.32
CA GLN A 158 -7.49 -32.37 3.32
C GLN A 158 -8.54 -31.58 4.14
N GLY A 159 -8.11 -30.77 5.11
CA GLY A 159 -9.02 -29.97 5.95
C GLY A 159 -9.54 -28.68 5.30
N CYS A 160 -8.68 -27.94 4.59
CA CYS A 160 -9.03 -26.64 3.98
C CYS A 160 -9.01 -26.65 2.44
N ASN A 161 -8.76 -27.81 1.83
CA ASN A 161 -8.68 -28.02 0.38
C ASN A 161 -7.66 -27.14 -0.37
N SER A 162 -6.80 -26.42 0.35
CA SER A 162 -5.79 -25.53 -0.23
C SER A 162 -4.54 -26.31 -0.64
N ARG A 163 -3.95 -25.96 -1.79
CA ARG A 163 -2.74 -26.58 -2.31
C ARG A 163 -1.52 -25.69 -2.10
N PHE A 164 -0.42 -26.27 -1.63
CA PHE A 164 0.83 -25.59 -1.35
C PHE A 164 2.03 -26.29 -1.99
N GLN A 165 2.94 -25.53 -2.56
CA GLN A 165 4.27 -25.93 -2.96
C GLN A 165 5.16 -25.94 -1.72
N VAL A 166 5.80 -27.08 -1.48
CA VAL A 166 6.52 -27.35 -0.25
C VAL A 166 7.97 -27.74 -0.50
N SER A 167 8.80 -27.56 0.52
CA SER A 167 10.17 -28.05 0.58
C SER A 167 10.33 -29.01 1.76
N ALA A 168 11.15 -30.05 1.58
CA ALA A 168 11.59 -30.89 2.69
C ALA A 168 12.51 -30.08 3.61
N LEU A 169 12.33 -30.24 4.92
CA LEU A 169 13.17 -29.62 5.94
C LEU A 169 14.64 -30.01 5.70
N LEU A 170 15.51 -29.01 5.48
CA LEU A 170 16.93 -29.16 5.76
C LEU A 170 17.09 -29.18 7.29
N GLU A 171 17.55 -30.31 7.82
CA GLU A 171 17.97 -30.44 9.22
C GLU A 171 18.87 -29.25 9.59
N GLY A 172 18.40 -28.35 10.47
CA GLY A 172 19.21 -27.20 10.89
C GLY A 172 18.47 -25.94 11.35
N LYS A 173 17.14 -25.83 11.17
CA LYS A 173 16.33 -24.71 11.70
C LYS A 173 15.21 -25.18 12.62
N GLN A 174 15.52 -26.03 13.60
CA GLN A 174 14.66 -26.19 14.77
C GLN A 174 14.93 -25.03 15.75
N GLN A 175 14.12 -23.99 15.70
CA GLN A 175 13.84 -23.21 16.91
C GLN A 175 12.41 -23.52 17.32
N GLU A 176 12.28 -24.17 18.47
CA GLU A 176 11.05 -24.60 19.10
C GLU A 176 10.03 -23.44 19.19
N ILE A 177 8.82 -23.67 18.68
CA ILE A 177 7.66 -22.82 18.95
C ILE A 177 6.59 -23.71 19.56
N SER A 178 6.47 -23.65 20.89
CA SER A 178 5.31 -24.13 21.62
C SER A 178 4.14 -23.18 21.35
N ILE A 179 3.04 -23.72 20.81
CA ILE A 179 1.79 -22.99 20.59
C ILE A 179 0.82 -23.44 21.70
N PRO A 180 0.47 -22.60 22.69
CA PRO A 180 -0.57 -22.96 23.66
C PRO A 180 -1.96 -22.84 23.01
N PRO A 181 -2.95 -23.67 23.41
CA PRO A 181 -4.28 -23.64 22.84
C PRO A 181 -5.04 -22.40 23.30
N CYS A 182 -5.60 -21.63 22.35
CA CYS A 182 -6.42 -20.45 22.62
C CYS A 182 -7.79 -20.87 23.17
N SER A 183 -8.18 -20.32 24.32
CA SER A 183 -9.57 -20.34 24.81
C SER A 183 -10.30 -19.03 24.41
N PRO A 184 -11.63 -19.02 24.25
CA PRO A 184 -12.34 -17.96 23.53
C PRO A 184 -12.57 -16.63 24.29
N ASN A 185 -11.84 -16.34 25.38
CA ASN A 185 -12.15 -15.21 26.26
C ASN A 185 -11.01 -14.20 26.52
N GLU A 186 -9.96 -14.15 25.67
CA GLU A 186 -8.93 -13.12 25.76
C GLU A 186 -8.98 -12.16 24.55
N ILE A 187 -10.00 -11.30 24.51
CA ILE A 187 -9.98 -10.06 23.74
C ILE A 187 -9.27 -9.00 24.57
N SER A 188 -7.95 -9.15 24.75
CA SER A 188 -6.99 -8.12 25.15
C SER A 188 -5.64 -8.81 25.33
N ASP A 189 -4.57 -8.19 24.83
CA ASP A 189 -3.17 -8.61 25.03
C ASP A 189 -2.66 -9.77 24.17
N THR A 190 -2.28 -9.43 22.93
CA THR A 190 -1.53 -10.33 22.04
C THR A 190 -0.13 -10.68 22.62
N PRO A 191 0.32 -11.95 22.54
CA PRO A 191 1.57 -12.47 23.15
C PRO A 191 2.89 -11.87 22.66
N PHE A 192 2.88 -11.00 21.63
CA PHE A 192 4.10 -10.37 21.12
C PHE A 192 4.74 -9.38 22.12
N LEU A 193 3.99 -8.99 23.16
CA LEU A 193 4.49 -8.13 24.25
C LEU A 193 5.17 -8.89 25.39
N ARG A 194 5.06 -10.24 25.49
CA ARG A 194 5.73 -11.00 26.56
C ARG A 194 7.20 -11.31 26.29
N ASN A 195 7.62 -11.40 25.02
CA ASN A 195 9.01 -11.69 24.67
C ASN A 195 9.93 -10.45 24.64
N PHE A 196 9.38 -9.26 24.86
CA PHE A 196 10.16 -8.11 25.32
C PHE A 196 9.82 -7.86 26.79
N HIS A 197 10.36 -8.71 27.67
CA HIS A 197 10.66 -8.23 29.01
C HIS A 197 11.57 -7.00 28.83
N VAL A 198 11.02 -5.83 29.11
CA VAL A 198 11.68 -4.54 29.07
C VAL A 198 12.82 -4.55 30.09
N GLN A 199 13.97 -5.11 29.69
CA GLN A 199 15.25 -4.59 30.11
C GLN A 199 15.44 -3.32 29.26
N SER A 200 15.14 -2.16 29.85
CA SER A 200 15.47 -0.81 29.39
C SER A 200 15.62 -0.64 27.86
N VAL A 201 14.55 -0.23 27.18
CA VAL A 201 14.67 0.32 25.81
C VAL A 201 15.66 1.49 25.88
N SER A 202 16.85 1.34 25.29
CA SER A 202 17.98 2.24 25.53
C SER A 202 18.59 2.79 24.25
N THR A 203 18.17 2.31 23.08
CA THR A 203 18.75 2.72 21.80
C THR A 203 17.76 3.48 20.91
N VAL A 204 18.28 4.43 20.12
CA VAL A 204 17.52 5.18 19.11
C VAL A 204 16.82 4.23 18.11
N THR A 205 17.50 3.15 17.72
CA THR A 205 17.01 2.18 16.72
C THR A 205 15.75 1.45 17.20
N GLU A 206 15.68 1.08 18.47
CA GLU A 206 14.49 0.40 19.03
C GLU A 206 13.28 1.34 19.06
N HIS A 207 13.47 2.57 19.54
CA HIS A 207 12.40 3.56 19.57
C HIS A 207 11.89 3.91 18.17
N THR A 208 12.78 4.06 17.19
CA THR A 208 12.38 4.32 15.80
C THR A 208 11.62 3.16 15.18
N ARG A 209 12.00 1.90 15.46
CA ARG A 209 11.28 0.71 15.01
C ARG A 209 9.90 0.59 15.66
N LEU A 210 9.82 0.73 16.99
CA LEU A 210 8.56 0.68 17.73
C LEU A 210 7.58 1.76 17.27
N GLY A 211 8.04 3.00 17.14
CA GLY A 211 7.23 4.10 16.61
C GLY A 211 6.68 3.78 15.21
N SER A 212 7.52 3.25 14.30
CA SER A 212 7.07 2.87 12.95
C SER A 212 6.04 1.73 12.95
N MET A 213 6.21 0.73 13.83
CA MET A 213 5.26 -0.36 13.97
C MET A 213 3.90 0.13 14.49
N LEU A 214 3.90 0.98 15.51
CA LEU A 214 2.68 1.55 16.09
C LEU A 214 1.96 2.47 15.10
N PHE A 215 2.71 3.26 14.33
CA PHE A 215 2.16 4.10 13.27
C PHE A 215 1.47 3.26 12.18
N ARG A 216 2.07 2.13 11.76
CA ARG A 216 1.43 1.19 10.83
C ARG A 216 0.19 0.54 11.43
N ARG A 217 0.22 0.16 12.71
CA ARG A 217 -0.93 -0.42 13.41
C ARG A 217 -2.07 0.59 13.56
N PHE A 218 -1.75 1.86 13.73
CA PHE A 218 -2.73 2.94 13.73
C PHE A 218 -3.56 2.95 12.44
N TYR A 219 -2.94 2.82 11.25
CA TYR A 219 -3.71 2.75 9.99
C TYR A 219 -4.66 1.55 9.88
N LYS A 220 -4.34 0.43 10.56
CA LYS A 220 -5.20 -0.77 10.57
C LYS A 220 -6.31 -0.70 11.61
N SER A 221 -6.05 -0.08 12.76
CA SER A 221 -6.94 -0.12 13.92
C SER A 221 -7.68 1.20 14.18
N ASN A 222 -7.25 2.28 13.52
CA ASN A 222 -7.64 3.66 13.80
C ASN A 222 -7.55 4.04 15.29
N SER A 223 -6.66 3.38 16.04
CA SER A 223 -6.57 3.53 17.49
C SER A 223 -5.67 4.72 17.87
N HIS A 224 -6.27 5.71 18.53
CA HIS A 224 -5.60 6.92 19.01
C HIS A 224 -4.46 6.65 20.02
N THR A 225 -4.53 5.54 20.75
CA THR A 225 -3.48 5.16 21.71
C THR A 225 -2.19 4.78 20.99
N ASN A 226 -2.28 4.04 19.87
CA ASN A 226 -1.11 3.71 19.04
C ASN A 226 -0.42 4.96 18.51
N LEU A 227 -1.20 5.98 18.15
CA LEU A 227 -0.66 7.24 17.65
C LEU A 227 0.00 8.07 18.75
N THR A 228 -0.54 8.02 19.98
CA THR A 228 0.07 8.65 21.16
C THR A 228 1.42 8.01 21.48
N TYR A 229 1.48 6.69 21.57
CA TYR A 229 2.74 5.95 21.79
C TYR A 229 3.74 6.13 20.65
N THR A 230 3.26 6.29 19.40
CA THR A 230 4.13 6.64 18.27
C THR A 230 4.86 7.95 18.53
N VAL A 231 4.14 9.00 18.90
CA VAL A 231 4.72 10.32 19.19
C VAL A 231 5.71 10.24 20.36
N GLU A 232 5.41 9.48 21.40
CA GLU A 232 6.31 9.29 22.55
C GLU A 232 7.62 8.62 22.15
N HIS A 233 7.57 7.55 21.35
CA HIS A 233 8.77 6.88 20.88
C HIS A 233 9.56 7.71 19.88
N ASP A 234 8.90 8.46 18.99
CA ASP A 234 9.58 9.37 18.06
C ASP A 234 10.30 10.49 18.83
N LYS A 235 9.67 11.07 19.87
CA LYS A 235 10.31 12.03 20.80
C LYS A 235 11.51 11.42 21.51
N LYS A 236 11.38 10.19 22.01
CA LYS A 236 12.47 9.52 22.73
C LYS A 236 13.65 9.19 21.82
N ALA A 237 13.38 8.80 20.57
CA ALA A 237 14.42 8.61 19.56
C ALA A 237 15.22 9.90 19.31
N ILE A 238 14.57 11.05 19.20
CA ILE A 238 15.25 12.35 19.05
C ILE A 238 16.08 12.67 20.28
N GLN A 239 15.54 12.50 21.49
CA GLN A 239 16.27 12.75 22.75
C GLN A 239 17.53 11.90 22.91
N LEU A 240 17.52 10.67 22.40
CA LEU A 240 18.67 9.75 22.47
C LEU A 240 19.65 9.94 21.30
N THR A 241 19.28 10.71 20.28
CA THR A 241 20.13 10.97 19.12
C THR A 241 21.10 12.12 19.43
N PRO A 242 22.43 11.93 19.27
CA PRO A 242 23.39 13.00 19.47
C PRO A 242 23.14 14.20 18.56
N GLU A 243 23.50 15.39 19.02
CA GLU A 243 23.50 16.59 18.20
C GLU A 243 24.43 16.42 16.98
N GLY A 244 24.01 16.91 15.81
CA GLY A 244 24.75 16.75 14.56
C GLY A 244 24.67 15.35 13.92
N HIS A 245 23.86 14.43 14.46
CA HIS A 245 23.70 13.10 13.84
C HIS A 245 23.15 13.21 12.39
N PRO A 246 23.74 12.52 11.40
CA PRO A 246 23.38 12.68 9.99
C PRO A 246 21.91 12.40 9.66
N LYS A 247 21.23 11.56 10.44
CA LYS A 247 19.81 11.22 10.24
C LYS A 247 18.85 12.00 11.14
N MET A 248 19.31 13.02 11.87
CA MET A 248 18.45 13.81 12.76
C MET A 248 17.25 14.41 11.99
N HIS A 249 17.49 14.90 10.78
CA HIS A 249 16.43 15.41 9.91
C HIS A 249 15.33 14.38 9.63
N VAL A 250 15.66 13.08 9.51
CA VAL A 250 14.67 12.01 9.28
C VAL A 250 13.80 11.80 10.52
N TYR A 251 14.39 11.81 11.71
CA TYR A 251 13.66 11.61 12.96
C TYR A 251 12.73 12.79 13.27
N LEU A 252 13.17 14.01 13.00
CA LEU A 252 12.35 15.22 13.14
C LEU A 252 11.16 15.20 12.17
N ALA A 253 11.40 14.89 10.89
CA ALA A 253 10.32 14.77 9.90
C ALA A 253 9.30 13.70 10.28
N LYS A 254 9.78 12.55 10.80
CA LYS A 254 8.92 11.47 11.28
C LYS A 254 8.05 11.92 12.46
N LEU A 255 8.63 12.61 13.44
CA LEU A 255 7.87 13.16 14.56
C LEU A 255 6.83 14.18 14.07
N GLY A 256 7.22 15.07 13.15
CA GLY A 256 6.32 16.05 12.55
C GLY A 256 5.12 15.37 11.89
N LYS A 257 5.35 14.34 11.09
CA LYS A 257 4.29 13.53 10.48
C LYS A 257 3.37 12.86 11.50
N SER A 258 3.93 12.24 12.55
CA SER A 258 3.17 11.60 13.63
C SER A 258 2.28 12.60 14.38
N LEU A 259 2.80 13.80 14.67
CA LEU A 259 2.05 14.89 15.30
C LEU A 259 0.95 15.45 14.39
N GLY A 260 1.23 15.66 13.10
CA GLY A 260 0.21 16.09 12.14
C GLY A 260 -0.92 15.07 12.00
N ARG A 261 -0.60 13.77 12.01
CA ARG A 261 -1.64 12.72 12.07
C ARG A 261 -2.41 12.80 13.38
N ARG A 262 -1.75 12.98 14.52
CA ARG A 262 -2.45 13.07 15.81
C ARG A 262 -3.41 14.26 15.83
N PHE A 263 -2.97 15.41 15.35
CA PHE A 263 -3.80 16.59 15.18
C PHE A 263 -5.05 16.31 14.34
N LYS A 264 -4.92 15.62 13.19
CA LYS A 264 -6.08 15.31 12.34
C LYS A 264 -7.20 14.58 13.11
N HIS A 265 -6.85 13.83 14.16
CA HIS A 265 -7.80 13.09 14.98
C HIS A 265 -8.25 13.85 16.24
N THR A 266 -7.35 14.60 16.87
CA THR A 266 -7.61 15.24 18.16
C THR A 266 -8.05 16.70 18.04
N GLY A 267 -7.76 17.36 16.91
CA GLY A 267 -7.91 18.80 16.73
C GLY A 267 -6.96 19.64 17.59
N ASN A 268 -5.98 19.04 18.27
CA ASN A 268 -5.08 19.76 19.17
C ASN A 268 -4.11 20.68 18.41
N LEU A 269 -4.36 21.99 18.44
CA LEU A 269 -3.56 22.99 17.73
C LEU A 269 -2.08 23.00 18.13
N ALA A 270 -1.74 22.58 19.35
CA ALA A 270 -0.33 22.46 19.76
C ALA A 270 0.40 21.38 18.95
N ASP A 271 -0.27 20.28 18.60
CA ASP A 271 0.32 19.19 17.82
C ASP A 271 0.67 19.64 16.41
N ILE A 272 -0.23 20.38 15.75
CA ILE A 272 0.04 20.86 14.38
C ILE A 272 1.07 21.98 14.35
N ALA A 273 1.12 22.84 15.38
CA ALA A 273 2.16 23.84 15.52
C ALA A 273 3.54 23.17 15.67
N SER A 274 3.67 22.19 16.55
CA SER A 274 4.90 21.41 16.70
C SER A 274 5.23 20.59 15.44
N ALA A 275 4.24 20.06 14.74
CA ALA A 275 4.47 19.33 13.48
C ALA A 275 5.15 20.22 12.43
N ILE A 276 4.63 21.44 12.24
CA ILE A 276 5.19 22.44 11.33
C ILE A 276 6.63 22.79 11.73
N GLU A 277 6.85 23.05 13.02
CA GLU A 277 8.18 23.38 13.55
C GLU A 277 9.21 22.26 13.29
N TYR A 278 8.87 21.00 13.60
CA TYR A 278 9.77 19.87 13.38
C TYR A 278 10.01 19.59 11.90
N CYS A 279 9.01 19.74 11.03
CA CYS A 279 9.21 19.64 9.58
C CYS A 279 10.13 20.75 9.05
N GLN A 280 10.03 21.98 9.58
CA GLN A 280 10.93 23.07 9.22
C GLN A 280 12.36 22.80 9.68
N GLN A 281 12.55 22.34 10.92
CA GLN A 281 13.87 21.93 11.43
C GLN A 281 14.46 20.77 10.61
N ALA A 282 13.64 19.80 10.21
CA ALA A 282 14.07 18.71 9.34
C ALA A 282 14.62 19.23 8.01
N ILE A 283 13.94 20.19 7.37
CA ILE A 283 14.43 20.82 6.13
C ILE A 283 15.74 21.55 6.38
N GLN A 284 15.86 22.33 7.46
CA GLN A 284 17.08 23.07 7.80
C GLN A 284 18.29 22.16 8.03
N LEU A 285 18.08 20.99 8.65
CA LEU A 285 19.14 20.01 8.90
C LEU A 285 19.41 19.07 7.73
N THR A 286 18.60 19.12 6.67
CA THR A 286 18.81 18.29 5.48
C THR A 286 19.86 18.95 4.58
N PRO A 287 20.95 18.26 4.20
CA PRO A 287 21.94 18.81 3.29
C PRO A 287 21.34 19.28 1.97
N GLU A 288 21.85 20.38 1.41
CA GLU A 288 21.41 20.90 0.13
C GLU A 288 21.55 19.83 -0.98
N GLY A 289 20.54 19.74 -1.85
CA GLY A 289 20.49 18.73 -2.91
C GLY A 289 20.19 17.30 -2.44
N HIS A 290 19.96 17.06 -1.15
CA HIS A 290 19.61 15.72 -0.67
C HIS A 290 18.23 15.28 -1.18
N SER A 291 18.14 14.03 -1.64
CA SER A 291 16.91 13.37 -2.10
C SER A 291 15.71 13.36 -1.14
N TYR A 292 15.89 13.71 0.14
CA TYR A 292 14.79 13.80 1.12
C TYR A 292 14.15 15.19 1.19
N ILE A 293 14.77 16.24 0.64
CA ILE A 293 14.21 17.60 0.65
C ILE A 293 12.78 17.62 0.07
N PRO A 294 12.49 17.00 -1.10
CA PRO A 294 11.13 16.99 -1.64
C PRO A 294 10.11 16.35 -0.70
N LEU A 295 10.51 15.26 -0.02
CA LEU A 295 9.64 14.57 0.93
C LEU A 295 9.31 15.45 2.15
N HIS A 296 10.31 16.12 2.71
CA HIS A 296 10.10 16.99 3.87
C HIS A 296 9.26 18.22 3.52
N LEU A 297 9.45 18.78 2.33
CA LEU A 297 8.61 19.86 1.80
C LEU A 297 7.16 19.40 1.64
N ASN A 298 6.95 18.19 1.12
CA ASN A 298 5.61 17.60 1.02
C ASN A 298 4.95 17.39 2.39
N ASP A 299 5.69 16.86 3.37
CA ASP A 299 5.18 16.66 4.74
C ASP A 299 4.90 18.00 5.45
N LEU A 300 5.70 19.04 5.19
CA LEU A 300 5.45 20.40 5.67
C LEU A 300 4.19 21.00 5.05
N GLY A 301 4.06 20.90 3.71
CA GLY A 301 2.86 21.33 2.98
C GLY A 301 1.61 20.62 3.50
N TYR A 302 1.70 19.31 3.76
CA TYR A 302 0.60 18.55 4.35
C TYR A 302 0.19 19.04 5.73
N SER A 303 1.16 19.43 6.56
CA SER A 303 0.89 19.97 7.90
C SER A 303 0.18 21.33 7.84
N PHE A 304 0.57 22.21 6.91
CA PHE A 304 -0.16 23.46 6.66
C PHE A 304 -1.57 23.20 6.14
N ARG A 305 -1.75 22.22 5.23
CA ARG A 305 -3.08 21.84 4.72
C ARG A 305 -4.02 21.39 5.84
N LEU A 306 -3.53 20.54 6.73
CA LEU A 306 -4.32 20.09 7.89
C LEU A 306 -4.74 21.27 8.77
N ARG A 307 -3.82 22.20 9.05
CA ARG A 307 -4.14 23.38 9.86
C ARG A 307 -5.16 24.28 9.15
N PHE A 308 -5.05 24.44 7.83
CA PHE A 308 -6.03 25.16 7.02
C PHE A 308 -7.42 24.53 7.08
N GLU A 309 -7.53 23.20 6.95
CA GLU A 309 -8.82 22.49 7.01
C GLU A 309 -9.57 22.78 8.31
N GLN A 310 -8.84 22.93 9.43
CA GLN A 310 -9.40 23.23 10.74
C GLN A 310 -9.67 24.72 10.97
N THR A 311 -8.79 25.61 10.51
CA THR A 311 -8.80 27.04 10.87
C THR A 311 -9.38 27.94 9.78
N GLY A 312 -9.33 27.52 8.52
CA GLY A 312 -9.68 28.33 7.37
C GLY A 312 -8.66 29.42 7.01
N ASP A 313 -7.46 29.43 7.61
CA ASP A 313 -6.44 30.45 7.32
C ASP A 313 -5.89 30.34 5.89
N LEU A 314 -6.24 31.30 5.03
CA LEU A 314 -5.81 31.33 3.64
C LEU A 314 -4.28 31.38 3.46
N ALA A 315 -3.53 31.88 4.44
CA ALA A 315 -2.08 31.88 4.41
C ALA A 315 -1.50 30.45 4.51
N ASP A 316 -2.21 29.53 5.17
CA ASP A 316 -1.77 28.14 5.29
C ASP A 316 -1.94 27.37 3.99
N VAL A 317 -3.06 27.54 3.29
CA VAL A 317 -3.26 26.87 1.99
C VAL A 317 -2.36 27.48 0.90
N ALA A 318 -2.05 28.78 0.98
CA ALA A 318 -1.05 29.38 0.10
C ALA A 318 0.35 28.76 0.31
N ARG A 319 0.79 28.63 1.57
CA ARG A 319 2.04 27.95 1.93
C ARG A 319 2.04 26.48 1.51
N THR A 320 0.91 25.80 1.66
CA THR A 320 0.74 24.40 1.23
C THR A 320 1.08 24.23 -0.25
N ILE A 321 0.48 25.07 -1.10
CA ILE A 321 0.69 25.04 -2.55
C ILE A 321 2.14 25.37 -2.89
N GLU A 322 2.72 26.39 -2.26
CA GLU A 322 4.13 26.78 -2.47
C GLU A 322 5.09 25.63 -2.15
N TYR A 323 4.89 24.94 -1.02
CA TYR A 323 5.77 23.82 -0.64
C TYR A 323 5.60 22.60 -1.53
N TYR A 324 4.36 22.28 -1.97
CA TYR A 324 4.16 21.22 -2.95
C TYR A 324 4.79 21.54 -4.30
N GLN A 325 4.69 22.78 -4.78
CA GLN A 325 5.36 23.22 -6.01
C GLN A 325 6.87 23.08 -5.90
N LYS A 326 7.47 23.55 -4.80
CA LYS A 326 8.91 23.38 -4.54
C LYS A 326 9.32 21.92 -4.47
N ALA A 327 8.52 21.06 -3.84
CA ALA A 327 8.79 19.63 -3.80
C ALA A 327 8.82 19.01 -5.20
N ILE A 328 7.83 19.32 -6.04
CA ILE A 328 7.72 18.81 -7.41
C ILE A 328 8.89 19.30 -8.28
N GLN A 329 9.29 20.57 -8.17
CA GLN A 329 10.41 21.16 -8.92
C GLN A 329 11.76 20.50 -8.62
N LEU A 330 11.92 19.90 -7.43
CA LEU A 330 13.17 19.26 -7.00
C LEU A 330 13.24 17.77 -7.35
N ILE A 331 12.18 17.21 -7.93
CA ILE A 331 12.10 15.79 -8.30
C ILE A 331 12.34 15.65 -9.82
N PRO A 332 13.13 14.64 -10.26
CA PRO A 332 13.28 14.35 -11.69
C PRO A 332 11.95 14.06 -12.38
N GLU A 333 11.79 14.48 -13.64
CA GLU A 333 10.51 14.42 -14.38
C GLU A 333 9.88 13.01 -14.47
N ASP A 334 10.70 11.96 -14.40
CA ASP A 334 10.26 10.55 -14.49
C ASP A 334 10.12 9.86 -13.11
N ASP A 335 10.21 10.60 -12.00
CA ASP A 335 10.09 10.00 -10.66
C ASP A 335 8.63 9.62 -10.35
N TYR A 336 8.46 8.38 -9.87
CA TYR A 336 7.17 7.82 -9.46
C TYR A 336 6.43 8.63 -8.37
N LYS A 337 7.10 9.56 -7.67
CA LYS A 337 6.49 10.42 -6.64
C LYS A 337 5.71 11.59 -7.22
N ILE A 338 5.95 12.00 -8.47
CA ILE A 338 5.29 13.16 -9.08
C ILE A 338 3.76 13.04 -9.01
N PRO A 339 3.13 11.91 -9.42
CA PRO A 339 1.68 11.75 -9.32
C PRO A 339 1.13 11.90 -7.89
N LEU A 340 1.90 11.50 -6.86
CA LEU A 340 1.50 11.62 -5.45
C LEU A 340 1.48 13.08 -5.01
N TYR A 341 2.53 13.85 -5.35
CA TYR A 341 2.65 15.25 -4.92
C TYR A 341 1.73 16.17 -5.71
N LEU A 342 1.53 15.90 -7.01
CA LEU A 342 0.51 16.57 -7.81
C LEU A 342 -0.88 16.32 -7.23
N HIS A 343 -1.20 15.11 -6.79
CA HIS A 343 -2.48 14.82 -6.17
C HIS A 343 -2.71 15.62 -4.87
N ASP A 344 -1.69 15.73 -4.02
CA ASP A 344 -1.75 16.55 -2.80
C ASP A 344 -1.91 18.05 -3.12
N MET A 345 -1.25 18.53 -4.18
CA MET A 345 -1.40 19.90 -4.69
C MET A 345 -2.80 20.16 -5.24
N VAL A 346 -3.37 19.23 -6.02
CA VAL A 346 -4.75 19.31 -6.53
C VAL A 346 -5.75 19.42 -5.38
N GLN A 347 -5.58 18.65 -4.30
CA GLN A 347 -6.44 18.77 -3.11
C GLN A 347 -6.34 20.17 -2.48
N ALA A 348 -5.14 20.71 -2.35
CA ALA A 348 -4.95 22.05 -1.78
C ALA A 348 -5.59 23.15 -2.63
N LEU A 349 -5.43 23.08 -3.96
CA LEU A 349 -6.05 24.00 -4.92
C LEU A 349 -7.59 23.92 -4.84
N GLN A 350 -8.14 22.70 -4.82
CA GLN A 350 -9.60 22.51 -4.69
C GLN A 350 -10.13 23.05 -3.36
N LEU A 351 -9.40 22.85 -2.26
CA LEU A 351 -9.77 23.40 -0.95
C LEU A 351 -9.73 24.94 -0.93
N ARG A 352 -8.71 25.55 -1.56
CA ARG A 352 -8.61 27.00 -1.70
C ARG A 352 -9.76 27.54 -2.54
N PHE A 353 -10.02 26.94 -3.70
CA PHE A 353 -11.15 27.27 -4.56
C PHE A 353 -12.49 27.24 -3.81
N LYS A 354 -12.77 26.18 -3.03
CA LYS A 354 -14.00 26.08 -2.25
C LYS A 354 -14.18 27.20 -1.23
N ARG A 355 -13.08 27.80 -0.75
CA ARG A 355 -13.11 28.92 0.21
C ARG A 355 -13.15 30.29 -0.45
N THR A 356 -12.47 30.46 -1.59
CA THR A 356 -12.29 31.78 -2.23
C THR A 356 -13.17 31.99 -3.45
N GLY A 357 -13.66 30.92 -4.08
CA GLY A 357 -14.30 30.95 -5.39
C GLY A 357 -13.35 31.27 -6.55
N ASN A 358 -12.03 31.29 -6.32
CA ASN A 358 -11.05 31.66 -7.34
C ASN A 358 -10.95 30.61 -8.45
N LEU A 359 -11.53 30.91 -9.63
CA LEU A 359 -11.54 30.00 -10.77
C LEU A 359 -10.14 29.60 -11.25
N ALA A 360 -9.12 30.44 -11.07
CA ALA A 360 -7.75 30.07 -11.43
C ALA A 360 -7.25 28.83 -10.67
N ASP A 361 -7.66 28.67 -9.41
CA ASP A 361 -7.32 27.49 -8.61
C ASP A 361 -7.98 26.23 -9.14
N LEU A 362 -9.23 26.36 -9.63
CA LEU A 362 -9.97 25.25 -10.21
C LEU A 362 -9.35 24.81 -11.54
N VAL A 363 -9.03 25.76 -12.42
CA VAL A 363 -8.34 25.48 -13.70
C VAL A 363 -7.00 24.79 -13.45
N SER A 364 -6.18 25.34 -12.55
CA SER A 364 -4.92 24.69 -12.17
C SER A 364 -5.14 23.28 -11.58
N ALA A 365 -6.16 23.07 -10.75
CA ALA A 365 -6.45 21.75 -10.21
C ALA A 365 -6.79 20.73 -11.32
N ILE A 366 -7.55 21.14 -12.34
CA ILE A 366 -7.90 20.31 -13.51
C ILE A 366 -6.63 19.97 -14.29
N GLU A 367 -5.79 20.95 -14.63
CA GLU A 367 -4.53 20.74 -15.37
C GLU A 367 -3.59 19.78 -14.65
N HIS A 368 -3.41 19.94 -13.33
CA HIS A 368 -2.52 19.08 -12.57
C HIS A 368 -3.10 17.66 -12.41
N ASN A 369 -4.43 17.52 -12.26
CA ASN A 369 -5.06 16.21 -12.20
C ASN A 369 -5.06 15.49 -13.56
N GLN A 370 -5.15 16.24 -14.67
CA GLN A 370 -4.95 15.71 -16.02
C GLN A 370 -3.54 15.13 -16.17
N LYS A 371 -2.51 15.89 -15.78
CA LYS A 371 -1.12 15.41 -15.76
C LYS A 371 -0.95 14.14 -14.91
N VAL A 372 -1.65 14.05 -13.77
CA VAL A 372 -1.63 12.82 -12.95
C VAL A 372 -2.22 11.62 -13.72
N ILE A 373 -3.33 11.81 -14.42
CA ILE A 373 -3.98 10.75 -15.22
C ILE A 373 -3.08 10.30 -16.38
N GLU A 374 -2.34 11.22 -17.01
CA GLU A 374 -1.40 10.91 -18.09
C GLU A 374 -0.16 10.15 -17.62
N LEU A 375 0.28 10.39 -16.38
CA LEU A 375 1.48 9.76 -15.79
C LEU A 375 1.21 8.37 -15.21
N ILE A 376 -0.04 8.04 -14.87
CA ILE A 376 -0.40 6.71 -14.35
C ILE A 376 -0.98 5.84 -15.46
N TRP A 377 -0.63 4.55 -15.48
CA TRP A 377 -1.18 3.62 -16.47
C TRP A 377 -2.67 3.34 -16.23
N GLU A 378 -3.39 2.90 -17.26
CA GLU A 378 -4.86 2.71 -17.28
C GLU A 378 -5.41 1.92 -16.09
N ASP A 379 -4.79 0.79 -15.77
CA ASP A 379 -5.21 -0.12 -14.71
C ASP A 379 -4.58 0.18 -13.34
N HIS A 380 -4.06 1.40 -13.14
CA HIS A 380 -3.46 1.77 -11.86
C HIS A 380 -4.51 1.74 -10.73
N PRO A 381 -4.22 1.20 -9.53
CA PRO A 381 -5.21 1.09 -8.45
C PRO A 381 -5.83 2.44 -8.02
N ASP A 382 -5.06 3.53 -8.16
CA ASP A 382 -5.56 4.89 -7.90
C ASP A 382 -6.30 5.53 -9.08
N MET A 383 -6.26 4.97 -10.30
CA MET A 383 -6.91 5.54 -11.48
C MET A 383 -8.41 5.86 -11.23
N PRO A 384 -9.22 4.96 -10.62
CA PRO A 384 -10.60 5.29 -10.30
C PRO A 384 -10.74 6.49 -9.35
N VAL A 385 -9.79 6.66 -8.41
CA VAL A 385 -9.77 7.80 -7.49
C VAL A 385 -9.41 9.08 -8.25
N ARG A 386 -8.42 9.03 -9.15
CA ARG A 386 -8.01 10.20 -9.97
C ARG A 386 -9.11 10.63 -10.93
N LEU A 387 -9.78 9.69 -11.59
CA LEU A 387 -10.92 9.96 -12.46
C LEU A 387 -12.12 10.51 -11.69
N ASN A 388 -12.45 9.97 -10.51
CA ASN A 388 -13.50 10.55 -9.67
C ASN A 388 -13.16 11.97 -9.21
N ASN A 389 -11.89 12.24 -8.89
CA ASN A 389 -11.47 13.60 -8.54
C ASN A 389 -11.57 14.53 -9.75
N MET A 390 -11.18 14.06 -10.94
CA MET A 390 -11.31 14.80 -12.19
C MET A 390 -12.77 15.18 -12.46
N GLY A 391 -13.67 14.20 -12.44
CA GLY A 391 -15.10 14.44 -12.63
C GLY A 391 -15.64 15.44 -11.61
N SER A 392 -15.19 15.38 -10.35
CA SER A 392 -15.61 16.34 -9.32
C SER A 392 -15.10 17.76 -9.57
N LEU A 393 -13.91 17.93 -10.14
CA LEU A 393 -13.38 19.25 -10.51
C LEU A 393 -14.13 19.82 -11.71
N LEU A 394 -14.40 18.99 -12.71
CA LEU A 394 -15.15 19.36 -13.91
C LEU A 394 -16.62 19.68 -13.61
N GLU A 395 -17.26 18.93 -12.69
CA GLU A 395 -18.58 19.24 -12.14
C GLU A 395 -18.60 20.64 -11.49
N GLN A 396 -17.64 20.94 -10.62
CA GLN A 396 -17.49 22.28 -10.03
C GLN A 396 -17.23 23.36 -11.09
N SER A 397 -16.53 23.03 -12.18
CA SER A 397 -16.30 23.96 -13.29
C SER A 397 -17.60 24.26 -14.03
N PHE A 398 -18.37 23.23 -14.35
CA PHE A 398 -19.69 23.34 -14.97
C PHE A 398 -20.64 24.17 -14.11
N GLU A 399 -20.73 23.91 -12.80
CA GLU A 399 -21.57 24.69 -11.88
C GLU A 399 -21.23 26.20 -11.86
N LYS A 400 -19.99 26.57 -12.12
CA LYS A 400 -19.55 27.98 -12.11
C LYS A 400 -19.59 28.66 -13.47
N THR A 401 -19.41 27.91 -14.55
CA THR A 401 -19.22 28.47 -15.89
C THR A 401 -20.37 28.15 -16.85
N GLY A 402 -21.19 27.15 -16.54
CA GLY A 402 -22.17 26.58 -17.45
C GLY A 402 -21.55 25.82 -18.64
N ASN A 403 -20.25 25.53 -18.62
CA ASN A 403 -19.57 24.91 -19.74
C ASN A 403 -19.97 23.44 -19.94
N SER A 404 -20.79 23.17 -20.96
CA SER A 404 -21.28 21.83 -21.28
C SER A 404 -20.17 20.84 -21.65
N SER A 405 -19.01 21.30 -22.14
CA SER A 405 -17.87 20.41 -22.40
C SER A 405 -17.29 19.81 -21.12
N ASP A 406 -17.21 20.62 -20.06
CA ASP A 406 -16.69 20.16 -18.76
C ASP A 406 -17.64 19.14 -18.15
N ARG A 407 -18.96 19.35 -18.27
CA ARG A 407 -19.97 18.36 -17.86
C ARG A 407 -19.83 17.06 -18.62
N ALA A 408 -19.75 17.11 -19.96
CA ALA A 408 -19.60 15.91 -20.78
C ALA A 408 -18.33 15.12 -20.39
N TYR A 409 -17.23 15.82 -20.13
CA TYR A 409 -15.99 15.18 -19.72
C TYR A 409 -16.04 14.64 -18.28
N ALA A 410 -16.78 15.29 -17.38
CA ALA A 410 -17.04 14.78 -16.03
C ALA A 410 -17.79 13.44 -16.07
N ILE A 411 -18.81 13.34 -16.92
CA ILE A 411 -19.58 12.10 -17.16
C ILE A 411 -18.65 10.99 -17.67
N GLU A 412 -17.81 11.28 -18.67
CA GLU A 412 -16.85 10.30 -19.18
C GLU A 412 -15.90 9.80 -18.07
N CYS A 413 -15.38 10.72 -17.25
CA CYS A 413 -14.51 10.40 -16.12
C CYS A 413 -15.22 9.49 -15.11
N TYR A 414 -16.47 9.77 -14.74
CA TYR A 414 -17.23 8.93 -13.82
C TYR A 414 -17.56 7.56 -14.40
N GLN A 415 -17.95 7.49 -15.67
CA GLN A 415 -18.19 6.21 -16.34
C GLN A 415 -16.92 5.36 -16.38
N ARG A 416 -15.77 5.96 -16.69
CA ARG A 416 -14.47 5.27 -16.69
C ARG A 416 -14.07 4.84 -15.28
N ALA A 417 -14.29 5.68 -14.27
CA ALA A 417 -14.04 5.32 -12.86
C ALA A 417 -14.93 4.15 -12.41
N LEU A 418 -16.20 4.09 -12.81
CA LEU A 418 -17.11 2.97 -12.51
C LEU A 418 -16.68 1.68 -13.20
N ARG A 419 -16.21 1.73 -14.45
CA ARG A 419 -15.69 0.54 -15.15
C ARG A 419 -14.49 -0.08 -14.42
N LEU A 420 -13.65 0.76 -13.82
CA LEU A 420 -12.45 0.33 -13.10
C LEU A 420 -12.72 0.03 -11.61
N THR A 421 -13.89 0.41 -11.08
CA THR A 421 -14.25 0.18 -9.67
C THR A 421 -15.15 -1.04 -9.56
N ARG A 422 -14.82 -1.99 -8.68
CA ARG A 422 -15.73 -3.10 -8.37
C ARG A 422 -17.02 -2.57 -7.75
N ASN A 423 -18.17 -3.10 -8.17
CA ASN A 423 -19.48 -2.73 -7.64
C ASN A 423 -19.65 -2.92 -6.11
N THR A 424 -18.82 -3.77 -5.49
CA THR A 424 -18.79 -3.98 -4.04
C THR A 424 -17.93 -2.96 -3.28
N HIS A 425 -17.16 -2.12 -3.98
CA HIS A 425 -16.32 -1.11 -3.37
C HIS A 425 -17.17 0.08 -2.92
N TRP A 426 -17.00 0.57 -1.69
CA TRP A 426 -17.82 1.65 -1.11
C TRP A 426 -17.89 2.93 -1.96
N ARG A 427 -16.81 3.24 -2.71
CA ARG A 427 -16.77 4.37 -3.65
C ARG A 427 -17.66 4.20 -4.88
N PHE A 428 -18.00 2.98 -5.27
CA PHE A 428 -18.78 2.71 -6.48
C PHE A 428 -20.11 3.48 -6.45
N ASN A 429 -20.87 3.32 -5.36
CA ASN A 429 -22.14 4.03 -5.19
C ASN A 429 -21.95 5.54 -5.19
N LYS A 430 -20.91 6.06 -4.52
CA LYS A 430 -20.64 7.50 -4.51
C LYS A 430 -20.33 8.07 -5.90
N ILE A 431 -19.61 7.32 -6.74
CA ILE A 431 -19.34 7.71 -8.12
C ILE A 431 -20.61 7.61 -8.97
N LEU A 432 -21.41 6.55 -8.75
CA LEU A 432 -22.68 6.34 -9.43
C LEU A 432 -23.68 7.45 -9.12
N ASP A 433 -23.85 7.84 -7.86
CA ASP A 433 -24.75 8.91 -7.44
C ASP A 433 -24.40 10.24 -8.14
N ARG A 434 -23.11 10.56 -8.24
CA ARG A 434 -22.62 11.75 -8.95
C ARG A 434 -22.87 11.70 -10.45
N LEU A 435 -22.69 10.52 -11.05
CA LEU A 435 -22.99 10.31 -12.46
C LEU A 435 -24.48 10.50 -12.74
N LEU A 436 -25.35 9.89 -11.94
CA LEU A 436 -26.81 10.00 -12.08
C LEU A 436 -27.26 11.45 -11.90
N HIS A 437 -26.78 12.13 -10.84
CA HIS A 437 -27.09 13.55 -10.63
C HIS A 437 -26.69 14.42 -11.82
N LEU A 438 -25.50 14.20 -12.40
CA LEU A 438 -25.09 14.94 -13.60
C LEU A 438 -25.91 14.59 -14.83
N GLN A 439 -26.43 13.37 -14.95
CA GLN A 439 -27.28 12.93 -16.06
C GLN A 439 -28.71 13.46 -15.92
N ASP A 440 -29.28 13.50 -14.72
CA ASP A 440 -30.64 13.99 -14.46
C ASP A 440 -30.78 15.49 -14.79
N ILE A 441 -29.68 16.26 -14.69
CA ILE A 441 -29.62 17.66 -15.17
C ILE A 441 -29.90 17.78 -16.68
N ASP A 442 -29.67 16.74 -17.52
CA ASP A 442 -30.10 16.78 -18.93
C ASP A 442 -31.62 16.82 -19.06
N ASP A 443 -32.35 16.05 -18.24
CA ASP A 443 -33.81 15.97 -18.35
C ASP A 443 -34.47 17.30 -17.95
N GLU A 444 -33.86 18.07 -17.05
CA GLU A 444 -34.33 19.42 -16.67
C GLU A 444 -33.92 20.51 -17.68
N ILE A 445 -32.67 20.53 -18.17
CA ILE A 445 -32.24 21.57 -19.13
C ILE A 445 -32.89 21.37 -20.51
N THR A 446 -33.03 20.13 -20.97
CA THR A 446 -33.70 19.85 -22.26
C THR A 446 -35.20 20.13 -22.23
N THR A 447 -35.82 20.21 -21.05
CA THR A 447 -37.23 20.58 -20.90
C THR A 447 -37.43 22.09 -20.77
N GLU A 448 -36.50 22.84 -20.18
CA GLU A 448 -36.55 24.31 -20.14
C GLU A 448 -36.21 24.98 -21.49
N ASP A 449 -35.28 24.42 -22.28
CA ASP A 449 -35.00 24.92 -23.64
C ASP A 449 -36.08 24.54 -24.68
N ALA A 450 -37.07 23.73 -24.29
CA ALA A 450 -38.16 23.25 -25.14
C ALA A 450 -39.53 23.94 -24.87
N THR A 451 -39.58 24.92 -23.96
CA THR A 451 -40.77 25.74 -23.64
C THR A 451 -40.54 27.21 -24.01
#